data_AF-A0A524EE08-F1
#
_entry.id   AF-A0A524EE08-F1
#
_cell.length_a   1.000
_cell.length_b   1.000
_cell.length_c   1.000
_cell.angle_alpha   90.00
_cell.angle_beta   90.00
_cell.angle_gamma   90.00
#
_symmetry.space_group_name_H-M   'P 1'
#
loop_
_entity.id
_entity.type
_entity.pdbx_description
1 polymer ?
#
loop_
_entity_poly.entity_id
_entity_poly.type
_entity_poly.pdbx_seq_one_letter_code
_entity_poly.pdbx_strand_id
1 'polypeptide(L)'
;MVKLQFFFLLLLMLTLPFLLYTIINLKFCTLILSILILVIEILMIISLLVKIRKREIDNEPSMIHNDSINDNNKLENYLVNSIKKYQINKEISEYLNELKQPDNFENYNELIEYYQSIEIDKVNDKLTGFTFKQLLILVELIGIILGDGHITFNRKKSEYLCEIAFNSLEMDYVYYVNDLIKYVFDIKPKLEVRKKDNTTLLRIFKKEIIQFLLDLGLKAGNKVRNQVEIPFWIKKRPPIEKNKKKWELFYKYVKSACLRGLLDTDGSIYLSWHKKKNYLTIGMNFTNASQPLVEDFKVLCDSLGIGLSKISKYVSIKNNKRFIAYSVSTEAKRKIYNLIFEIIKPYKWVIKQPIIEEKLTEIGLSIRDILVYERPRRDYNRERALYLKLLFEKLGNYNSVREYLINKGEAPIKKETISKFIKEYLQQQGKDYETWIRLNSNIRLDEKVVGGLRMPLEVKLILSKHIFNVLLENCLEVDNDTIIEYTCFFIKNSDLDRLHYLLENNSTKDLILDFLKVTIYLLKYIIDNKFKRHSPTIVRKELEMEYNIKLPYHDSHIKKLVSKLFDKKKNFNTFSKEG
;
A
#
# COMPACT_ATOMS: atom_id res chain seq x y z
N MET A 1 -19.71 42.75 35.51
CA MET A 1 -19.46 41.91 34.32
C MET A 1 -19.83 42.59 33.01
N VAL A 2 -21.05 43.11 32.83
CA VAL A 2 -21.48 43.73 31.55
C VAL A 2 -20.57 44.88 31.08
N LYS A 3 -20.15 45.77 31.99
CA LYS A 3 -19.21 46.86 31.67
C LYS A 3 -17.81 46.36 31.24
N LEU A 4 -17.35 45.23 31.79
CA LEU A 4 -16.06 44.63 31.46
C LEU A 4 -16.11 43.94 30.08
N GLN A 5 -17.23 43.29 29.76
CA GLN A 5 -17.48 42.72 28.43
C GLN A 5 -17.54 43.82 27.35
N PHE A 6 -18.19 44.95 27.66
CA PHE A 6 -18.27 46.08 26.75
C PHE A 6 -16.89 46.72 26.50
N PHE A 7 -16.06 46.84 27.54
CA PHE A 7 -14.68 47.33 27.41
C PHE A 7 -13.82 46.39 26.56
N PHE A 8 -13.94 45.07 26.73
CA PHE A 8 -13.23 44.09 25.92
C PHE A 8 -13.65 44.12 24.45
N LEU A 9 -14.96 44.29 24.18
CA LEU A 9 -15.47 44.40 22.82
C LEU A 9 -14.95 45.67 22.14
N LEU A 10 -14.92 46.80 22.86
CA LEU A 10 -14.38 48.07 22.37
C LEU A 10 -12.87 47.97 22.09
N LEU A 11 -12.11 47.32 22.97
CA LEU A 11 -10.68 47.08 22.77
C LEU A 11 -10.42 46.18 21.55
N LEU A 12 -11.25 45.15 21.35
CA LEU A 12 -11.15 44.28 20.17
C LEU A 12 -11.46 45.07 18.88
N MET A 13 -12.50 45.91 18.88
CA MET A 13 -12.86 46.73 17.72
C MET A 13 -11.80 47.77 17.36
N LEU A 14 -11.04 48.29 18.34
CA LEU A 14 -9.97 49.24 18.11
C LEU A 14 -8.67 48.56 17.63
N THR A 15 -8.39 47.34 18.08
CA THR A 15 -7.13 46.64 17.78
C THR A 15 -7.18 45.78 16.53
N LEU A 16 -8.35 45.21 16.19
CA LEU A 16 -8.52 44.32 15.05
C LEU A 16 -8.18 44.99 13.69
N PRO A 17 -8.56 46.25 13.41
CA PRO A 17 -8.20 46.93 12.16
C PRO A 17 -6.69 47.15 12.03
N PHE A 18 -6.01 47.45 13.14
CA PHE A 18 -4.56 47.65 13.18
C PHE A 18 -3.79 46.33 12.93
N LEU A 19 -4.30 45.23 13.48
CA LEU A 19 -3.79 43.88 13.25
C LEU A 19 -4.03 43.44 11.79
N LEU A 20 -5.21 43.74 11.23
CA LEU A 20 -5.51 43.43 9.83
C LEU A 20 -4.61 44.24 8.87
N TYR A 21 -4.38 45.52 9.17
CA TYR A 21 -3.51 46.40 8.40
C TYR A 21 -2.05 45.93 8.41
N THR A 22 -1.54 45.50 9.57
CA THR A 22 -0.19 44.92 9.67
C THR A 22 -0.06 43.60 8.92
N ILE A 23 -1.07 42.71 8.97
CA ILE A 23 -1.08 41.45 8.21
C ILE A 23 -1.12 41.71 6.69
N ILE A 24 -1.92 42.69 6.24
CA ILE A 24 -1.99 43.07 4.81
C ILE A 24 -0.65 43.64 4.33
N ASN A 25 -0.04 44.54 5.10
CA ASN A 25 1.27 45.09 4.76
C ASN A 25 2.36 44.02 4.77
N LEU A 26 2.32 43.07 5.71
CA LEU A 26 3.28 41.96 5.73
C LEU A 26 3.15 41.08 4.48
N LYS A 27 1.92 40.76 4.07
CA LYS A 27 1.66 40.02 2.82
C LYS A 27 2.11 40.80 1.59
N PHE A 28 1.90 42.11 1.57
CA PHE A 28 2.33 42.98 0.49
C PHE A 28 3.87 43.07 0.41
N CYS A 29 4.56 43.19 1.54
CA CYS A 29 6.02 43.12 1.61
C CYS A 29 6.56 41.76 1.13
N THR A 30 5.93 40.64 1.51
CA THR A 30 6.33 39.32 1.00
C THR A 30 6.12 39.17 -0.51
N LEU A 31 5.06 39.78 -1.05
CA LEU A 31 4.81 39.80 -2.49
C LEU A 31 5.87 40.64 -3.23
N ILE A 32 6.18 41.84 -2.73
CA ILE A 32 7.25 42.68 -3.29
C ILE A 32 8.58 41.96 -3.24
N LEU A 33 8.92 41.31 -2.12
CA LEU A 33 10.17 40.55 -2.00
C LEU A 33 10.23 39.39 -3.00
N SER A 34 9.11 38.69 -3.20
CA SER A 34 9.00 37.61 -4.19
C SER A 34 9.19 38.11 -5.62
N ILE A 35 8.59 39.27 -5.96
CA ILE A 35 8.78 39.92 -7.26
C ILE A 35 10.22 40.37 -7.43
N LEU A 36 10.86 40.93 -6.39
CA LEU A 36 12.25 41.38 -6.44
C LEU A 36 13.21 40.21 -6.69
N ILE A 37 12.98 39.07 -6.02
CA ILE A 37 13.73 37.83 -6.24
C ILE A 37 13.59 37.35 -7.68
N LEU A 38 12.36 37.33 -8.22
CA LEU A 38 12.10 36.94 -9.60
C LEU A 38 12.82 37.86 -10.61
N VAL A 39 12.81 39.17 -10.37
CA VAL A 39 13.53 40.15 -11.21
C VAL A 39 15.03 39.89 -11.18
N ILE A 40 15.61 39.61 -10.00
CA ILE A 40 17.04 39.27 -9.87
C ILE A 40 17.37 37.99 -10.64
N GLU A 41 16.54 36.95 -10.54
CA GLU A 41 16.72 35.71 -11.29
C GLU A 41 16.68 35.94 -12.82
N ILE A 42 15.73 36.74 -13.31
CA ILE A 42 15.64 37.14 -14.72
C ILE A 42 16.89 37.90 -15.17
N LEU A 43 17.37 38.86 -14.37
CA LEU A 43 18.57 39.63 -14.69
C LEU A 43 19.83 38.74 -14.71
N MET A 44 19.94 37.75 -13.83
CA MET A 44 21.02 36.77 -13.86
C MET A 44 20.99 35.92 -15.14
N ILE A 45 19.80 35.48 -15.57
CA ILE A 45 19.61 34.74 -16.83
C ILE A 45 20.03 35.62 -18.02
N ILE A 46 19.58 36.88 -18.08
CA ILE A 46 19.96 37.83 -19.13
C ILE A 46 21.48 38.05 -19.16
N SER A 47 22.12 38.23 -17.99
CA SER A 47 23.57 38.39 -17.89
C SER A 47 24.33 37.15 -18.42
N LEU A 48 23.82 35.96 -18.14
CA LEU A 48 24.38 34.70 -18.64
C LEU A 48 24.24 34.61 -20.16
N LEU A 49 23.06 34.94 -20.70
CA LEU A 49 22.80 34.97 -22.15
C LEU A 49 23.71 35.95 -22.88
N VAL A 50 23.94 37.14 -22.32
CA VAL A 50 24.89 38.13 -22.88
C VAL A 50 26.32 37.59 -22.88
N LYS A 51 26.76 36.91 -21.81
CA LYS A 51 28.10 36.29 -21.75
C LYS A 51 28.27 35.16 -22.76
N ILE A 52 27.22 34.37 -23.01
CA ILE A 52 27.21 33.30 -24.00
C ILE A 52 27.33 33.91 -25.41
N ARG A 53 26.47 34.88 -25.74
CA ARG A 53 26.48 35.56 -27.04
C ARG A 53 27.81 36.26 -27.33
N LYS A 54 28.43 36.87 -26.31
CA LYS A 54 29.76 37.49 -26.45
C LYS A 54 30.84 36.45 -26.78
N ARG A 55 30.79 35.25 -26.18
CA ARG A 55 31.71 34.16 -26.51
C ARG A 55 31.49 33.57 -27.89
N GLU A 56 30.27 33.59 -28.42
CA GLU A 56 30.01 33.15 -29.81
C GLU A 56 30.58 34.16 -30.80
N ILE A 57 30.37 35.46 -30.56
CA ILE A 57 30.93 36.54 -31.39
C ILE A 57 32.46 36.53 -31.37
N ASP A 58 33.07 36.27 -30.20
CA ASP A 58 34.53 36.25 -30.05
C ASP A 58 35.19 34.97 -30.62
N ASN A 59 34.41 33.94 -31.02
CA ASN A 59 34.92 32.64 -31.48
C ASN A 59 34.52 32.24 -32.92
N GLU A 60 33.98 33.13 -33.75
CA GLU A 60 33.78 32.86 -35.19
C GLU A 60 34.97 33.32 -36.04
N PRO A 61 35.73 32.40 -36.68
CA PRO A 61 36.46 32.70 -37.90
C PRO A 61 35.47 32.68 -39.07
N SER A 62 35.52 33.72 -39.90
CA SER A 62 34.68 33.94 -41.07
C SER A 62 34.63 32.74 -42.04
N MET A 63 33.54 31.98 -42.04
CA MET A 63 33.03 31.27 -43.22
C MET A 63 31.52 31.07 -43.09
N ILE A 64 30.76 31.87 -43.86
CA ILE A 64 29.31 31.85 -43.93
C ILE A 64 28.87 30.71 -44.88
N HIS A 65 28.22 29.68 -44.35
CA HIS A 65 27.26 28.87 -45.12
C HIS A 65 25.98 28.68 -44.31
N ASN A 66 24.85 28.91 -44.99
CA ASN A 66 23.48 28.88 -44.46
C ASN A 66 23.06 27.48 -44.01
N ASP A 67 23.01 27.24 -42.69
CA ASP A 67 22.26 26.14 -42.07
C ASP A 67 21.65 26.62 -40.73
N SER A 68 20.80 27.66 -40.78
CA SER A 68 20.29 28.38 -39.60
C SER A 68 19.21 27.66 -38.78
N ILE A 69 18.77 26.46 -39.18
CA ILE A 69 17.71 25.72 -38.47
C ILE A 69 18.28 24.71 -37.46
N ASN A 70 19.54 24.27 -37.59
CA ASN A 70 20.14 23.27 -36.70
C ASN A 70 20.75 23.89 -35.42
N ASP A 71 21.00 25.20 -35.40
CA ASP A 71 21.64 25.87 -34.28
C ASP A 71 20.66 26.28 -33.16
N ASN A 72 19.38 26.50 -33.49
CA ASN A 72 18.36 26.75 -32.46
C ASN A 72 18.15 25.53 -31.54
N ASN A 73 18.14 24.32 -32.09
CA ASN A 73 18.03 23.09 -31.30
C ASN A 73 19.29 22.84 -30.45
N LYS A 74 20.48 23.24 -30.92
CA LYS A 74 21.71 23.15 -30.10
C LYS A 74 21.71 24.18 -28.98
N LEU A 75 21.29 25.40 -29.25
CA LEU A 75 21.21 26.48 -28.26
C LEU A 75 20.16 26.17 -27.20
N GLU A 76 19.00 25.65 -27.60
CA GLU A 76 17.95 25.20 -26.68
C GLU A 76 18.44 24.04 -25.81
N ASN A 77 19.06 23.01 -26.39
CA ASN A 77 19.65 21.92 -25.60
C ASN A 77 20.77 22.39 -24.68
N TYR A 78 21.60 23.35 -25.11
CA TYR A 78 22.66 23.93 -24.29
C TYR A 78 22.10 24.77 -23.13
N LEU A 79 21.05 25.55 -23.37
CA LEU A 79 20.33 26.33 -22.35
C LEU A 79 19.64 25.41 -21.36
N VAL A 80 18.91 24.40 -21.82
CA VAL A 80 18.28 23.38 -20.97
C VAL A 80 19.34 22.68 -20.11
N ASN A 81 20.48 22.28 -20.69
CA ASN A 81 21.57 21.66 -19.94
C ASN A 81 22.25 22.62 -18.96
N SER A 82 22.36 23.92 -19.28
CA SER A 82 22.94 24.94 -18.41
C SER A 82 22.02 25.30 -17.26
N ILE A 83 20.71 25.39 -17.51
CA ILE A 83 19.67 25.59 -16.48
C ILE A 83 19.60 24.35 -15.58
N LYS A 84 19.58 23.14 -16.15
CA LYS A 84 19.67 21.89 -15.39
C LYS A 84 20.94 21.87 -14.54
N LYS A 85 22.10 22.21 -15.09
CA LYS A 85 23.36 22.27 -14.33
C LYS A 85 23.32 23.33 -13.22
N TYR A 86 22.70 24.48 -13.43
CA TYR A 86 22.54 25.50 -12.39
C TYR A 86 21.57 25.05 -11.30
N GLN A 87 20.43 24.46 -11.68
CA GLN A 87 19.46 23.85 -10.76
C GLN A 87 20.10 22.70 -9.97
N ILE A 88 20.86 21.83 -10.61
CA ILE A 88 21.63 20.75 -9.97
C ILE A 88 22.68 21.33 -9.04
N ASN A 89 23.43 22.36 -9.42
CA ASN A 89 24.40 22.98 -8.51
C ASN A 89 23.70 23.65 -7.32
N LYS A 90 22.52 24.25 -7.55
CA LYS A 90 21.67 24.83 -6.51
C LYS A 90 21.12 23.74 -5.60
N GLU A 91 20.62 22.63 -6.14
CA GLU A 91 20.12 21.45 -5.42
C GLU A 91 21.24 20.70 -4.70
N ILE A 92 22.44 20.60 -5.27
CA ILE A 92 23.62 20.04 -4.60
C ILE A 92 24.04 20.99 -3.49
N SER A 93 24.07 22.30 -3.74
CA SER A 93 24.29 23.31 -2.71
C SER A 93 23.26 23.21 -1.60
N GLU A 94 21.97 23.18 -1.95
CA GLU A 94 20.81 23.10 -1.06
C GLU A 94 20.81 21.78 -0.31
N TYR A 95 21.06 20.65 -0.96
CA TYR A 95 21.25 19.34 -0.33
C TYR A 95 22.45 19.34 0.62
N LEU A 96 23.58 19.90 0.20
CA LEU A 96 24.75 20.09 1.04
C LEU A 96 24.44 21.09 2.18
N ASN A 97 23.47 21.99 2.03
CA ASN A 97 23.00 22.94 3.04
C ASN A 97 21.88 22.36 3.93
N GLU A 98 21.04 21.45 3.45
CA GLU A 98 20.11 20.63 4.22
C GLU A 98 20.91 19.67 5.10
N LEU A 99 22.05 19.18 4.61
CA LEU A 99 23.07 18.53 5.43
C LEU A 99 23.76 19.50 6.40
N LYS A 100 23.69 20.83 6.20
CA LYS A 100 24.16 21.82 7.20
C LYS A 100 23.11 22.06 8.29
N GLN A 101 21.82 21.96 7.99
CA GLN A 101 20.72 22.15 8.94
C GLN A 101 19.55 21.24 8.63
N PRO A 102 19.53 19.99 9.14
CA PRO A 102 18.30 19.20 9.13
C PRO A 102 17.27 19.95 9.98
N ASP A 103 16.07 20.18 9.43
CA ASP A 103 15.03 21.14 9.86
C ASP A 103 14.47 21.01 11.30
N ASN A 104 15.13 20.29 12.21
CA ASN A 104 14.60 20.07 13.55
C ASN A 104 15.64 19.65 14.59
N PHE A 105 16.75 20.38 14.79
CA PHE A 105 17.81 19.89 15.69
C PHE A 105 18.45 20.97 16.57
N GLU A 106 17.95 21.11 17.80
CA GLU A 106 18.76 21.54 18.97
C GLU A 106 19.99 20.62 19.17
N ASN A 107 20.01 19.43 18.55
CA ASN A 107 20.98 18.36 18.78
C ASN A 107 22.11 18.24 17.72
N TYR A 108 22.22 19.09 16.68
CA TYR A 108 23.28 18.94 15.64
C TYR A 108 24.67 19.36 16.14
N ASN A 109 24.76 20.49 16.84
CA ASN A 109 26.00 20.90 17.52
C ASN A 109 26.40 19.85 18.56
N GLU A 110 25.44 19.31 19.30
CA GLU A 110 25.70 18.20 20.23
C GLU A 110 26.25 16.94 19.54
N LEU A 111 25.86 16.66 18.30
CA LEU A 111 26.41 15.55 17.52
C LEU A 111 27.85 15.83 17.05
N ILE A 112 28.16 17.07 16.69
CA ILE A 112 29.53 17.49 16.34
C ILE A 112 30.42 17.37 17.58
N GLU A 113 30.00 17.93 18.71
CA GLU A 113 30.70 17.81 19.98
C GLU A 113 30.84 16.35 20.40
N TYR A 114 29.76 15.55 20.25
CA TYR A 114 29.82 14.12 20.53
C TYR A 114 30.82 13.42 19.63
N TYR A 115 30.80 13.67 18.31
CA TYR A 115 31.77 13.11 17.37
C TYR A 115 33.21 13.48 17.73
N GLN A 116 33.46 14.72 18.16
CA GLN A 116 34.77 15.17 18.64
C GLN A 116 35.18 14.50 19.97
N SER A 117 34.20 14.12 20.81
CA SER A 117 34.43 13.51 22.13
C SER A 117 34.62 11.99 22.14
N ILE A 118 34.21 11.29 21.07
CA ILE A 118 34.39 9.85 20.98
C ILE A 118 35.90 9.59 20.94
N GLU A 119 36.45 8.75 21.83
CA GLU A 119 37.79 8.19 21.60
C GLU A 119 37.68 7.23 20.41
N ILE A 120 38.17 7.73 19.29
CA ILE A 120 38.03 7.16 17.96
C ILE A 120 39.08 6.00 17.93
N ASP A 121 38.66 4.72 18.06
CA ASP A 121 39.52 3.48 18.01
C ASP A 121 40.60 3.49 16.87
N LYS A 122 41.58 2.58 16.82
CA LYS A 122 42.69 2.60 15.80
C LYS A 122 42.32 2.80 14.31
N VAL A 123 41.17 2.32 13.81
CA VAL A 123 40.68 2.55 12.42
C VAL A 123 40.39 4.03 12.16
N ASN A 124 40.21 4.74 13.24
CA ASN A 124 39.44 5.93 13.37
C ASN A 124 40.49 7.09 13.52
N ASP A 125 41.74 6.80 13.94
CA ASP A 125 42.91 7.68 13.76
C ASP A 125 43.04 8.18 12.31
N LYS A 126 42.69 7.35 11.33
CA LYS A 126 42.70 7.74 9.90
C LYS A 126 41.60 8.74 9.53
N LEU A 127 40.51 8.77 10.30
CA LEU A 127 39.40 9.72 10.13
C LEU A 127 39.63 11.02 10.90
N THR A 128 40.72 11.14 11.65
CA THR A 128 41.12 12.40 12.28
C THR A 128 41.24 13.52 11.23
N GLY A 129 40.73 14.70 11.56
CA GLY A 129 40.70 15.85 10.64
C GLY A 129 39.48 15.92 9.72
N PHE A 130 38.67 14.85 9.60
CA PHE A 130 37.38 14.94 8.92
C PHE A 130 36.36 15.63 9.80
N THR A 131 35.72 16.69 9.28
CA THR A 131 34.48 17.21 9.87
C THR A 131 33.38 16.14 9.82
N PHE A 132 32.39 16.22 10.71
CA PHE A 132 31.25 15.28 10.69
C PHE A 132 30.57 15.22 9.31
N LYS A 133 30.45 16.37 8.64
CA LYS A 133 29.90 16.44 7.28
C LYS A 133 30.76 15.70 6.26
N GLN A 134 32.08 15.92 6.25
CA GLN A 134 32.98 15.20 5.34
C GLN A 134 32.96 13.69 5.63
N LEU A 135 32.82 13.28 6.89
CA LEU A 135 32.64 11.88 7.26
C LEU A 135 31.38 11.29 6.63
N LEU A 136 30.22 11.94 6.75
CA LEU A 136 28.98 11.43 6.15
C LEU A 136 29.10 11.31 4.62
N ILE A 137 29.73 12.29 3.96
CA ILE A 137 29.96 12.24 2.51
C ILE A 137 30.95 11.13 2.13
N LEU A 138 32.00 10.91 2.92
CA LEU A 138 32.92 9.79 2.75
C LEU A 138 32.20 8.45 2.88
N VAL A 139 31.32 8.30 3.87
CA VAL A 139 30.53 7.08 4.09
C VAL A 139 29.58 6.80 2.94
N GLU A 140 28.94 7.83 2.40
CA GLU A 140 28.13 7.72 1.20
C GLU A 140 28.97 7.31 -0.01
N LEU A 141 30.11 7.95 -0.23
CA LEU A 141 31.05 7.61 -1.30
C LEU A 141 31.54 6.15 -1.17
N ILE A 142 31.77 5.66 0.05
CA ILE A 142 32.07 4.24 0.30
C ILE A 142 30.92 3.34 -0.18
N GLY A 143 29.66 3.69 0.12
CA GLY A 143 28.49 2.98 -0.40
C GLY A 143 28.47 2.93 -1.93
N ILE A 144 28.77 4.05 -2.58
CA ILE A 144 28.85 4.15 -4.05
C ILE A 144 29.98 3.26 -4.61
N ILE A 145 31.16 3.30 -3.99
CA ILE A 145 32.31 2.48 -4.41
C ILE A 145 32.00 0.97 -4.23
N LEU A 146 31.32 0.58 -3.16
CA LEU A 146 30.90 -0.80 -2.96
C LEU A 146 29.96 -1.28 -4.07
N GLY A 147 29.02 -0.44 -4.51
CA GLY A 147 28.08 -0.77 -5.58
C GLY A 147 28.69 -0.75 -6.99
N ASP A 148 29.11 0.42 -7.45
CA ASP A 148 29.57 0.64 -8.83
C ASP A 148 31.09 0.86 -8.96
N GLY A 149 31.83 0.87 -7.85
CA GLY A 149 33.27 1.09 -7.84
C GLY A 149 34.13 -0.15 -8.06
N HIS A 150 35.38 0.08 -8.45
CA HIS A 150 36.44 -0.90 -8.57
C HIS A 150 37.77 -0.31 -8.08
N ILE A 151 38.47 -1.04 -7.21
CA ILE A 151 39.79 -0.64 -6.71
C ILE A 151 40.84 -1.62 -7.23
N THR A 152 41.86 -1.09 -7.89
CA THR A 152 43.10 -1.78 -8.26
C THR A 152 44.24 -1.27 -7.40
N PHE A 153 44.94 -2.19 -6.75
CA PHE A 153 46.13 -1.90 -5.97
C PHE A 153 47.20 -2.95 -6.26
N ASN A 154 48.25 -2.54 -6.97
CA ASN A 154 49.40 -3.38 -7.26
C ASN A 154 50.69 -2.62 -7.01
N ARG A 155 51.29 -2.86 -5.84
CA ARG A 155 52.55 -2.22 -5.42
C ARG A 155 53.72 -2.55 -6.35
N LYS A 156 53.77 -3.74 -6.97
CA LYS A 156 54.87 -4.16 -7.86
C LYS A 156 54.83 -3.43 -9.20
N LYS A 157 53.63 -3.14 -9.70
CA LYS A 157 53.42 -2.43 -10.98
C LYS A 157 53.16 -0.93 -10.80
N SER A 158 53.16 -0.43 -9.56
CA SER A 158 52.75 0.94 -9.23
C SER A 158 51.37 1.31 -9.78
N GLU A 159 50.45 0.35 -9.84
CA GLU A 159 49.07 0.58 -10.31
C GLU A 159 48.18 0.87 -9.11
N TYR A 160 47.66 2.11 -9.05
CA TYR A 160 46.72 2.57 -8.04
C TYR A 160 45.54 3.22 -8.76
N LEU A 161 44.37 2.60 -8.67
CA LEU A 161 43.18 3.09 -9.35
C LEU A 161 41.94 2.81 -8.49
N CYS A 162 41.15 3.84 -8.25
CA CYS A 162 39.73 3.69 -7.91
C CYS A 162 38.93 4.23 -9.10
N GLU A 163 38.08 3.38 -9.65
CA GLU A 163 37.21 3.72 -10.78
C GLU A 163 35.76 3.51 -10.36
N ILE A 164 34.88 4.46 -10.64
CA ILE A 164 33.43 4.31 -10.48
C ILE A 164 32.80 4.43 -11.86
N ALA A 165 32.00 3.43 -12.24
CA ALA A 165 31.39 3.34 -13.56
C ALA A 165 29.90 3.70 -13.49
N PHE A 166 29.45 4.55 -14.41
CA PHE A 166 28.08 5.03 -14.50
C PHE A 166 27.54 4.83 -15.92
N ASN A 167 26.22 4.82 -16.05
CA ASN A 167 25.59 4.98 -17.36
C ASN A 167 25.77 6.42 -17.84
N SER A 168 26.16 6.64 -19.10
CA SER A 168 26.35 7.99 -19.65
C SER A 168 25.06 8.82 -19.74
N LEU A 169 23.88 8.23 -19.54
CA LEU A 169 22.61 8.94 -19.41
C LEU A 169 22.40 9.56 -18.02
N GLU A 170 23.23 9.23 -17.03
CA GLU A 170 23.11 9.70 -15.64
C GLU A 170 24.17 10.76 -15.30
N MET A 171 24.48 11.67 -16.24
CA MET A 171 25.55 12.67 -16.07
C MET A 171 25.37 13.57 -14.85
N ASP A 172 24.14 13.87 -14.46
CA ASP A 172 23.83 14.66 -13.26
C ASP A 172 24.33 13.94 -12.00
N TYR A 173 24.13 12.63 -11.92
CA TYR A 173 24.67 11.81 -10.84
C TYR A 173 26.20 11.69 -10.90
N VAL A 174 26.78 11.64 -12.11
CA VAL A 174 28.25 11.66 -12.27
C VAL A 174 28.84 12.95 -11.69
N TYR A 175 28.23 14.10 -11.96
CA TYR A 175 28.69 15.38 -11.40
C TYR A 175 28.52 15.43 -9.89
N TYR A 176 27.41 14.94 -9.37
CA TYR A 176 27.21 14.77 -7.93
C TYR A 176 28.35 13.97 -7.29
N VAL A 177 28.67 12.77 -7.80
CA VAL A 177 29.74 11.93 -7.24
C VAL A 177 31.12 12.58 -7.40
N ASN A 178 31.38 13.26 -8.52
CA ASN A 178 32.60 14.05 -8.71
C ASN A 178 32.77 15.11 -7.61
N ASP A 179 31.68 15.77 -7.23
CA ASP A 179 31.70 16.79 -6.18
C ASP A 179 31.86 16.20 -4.78
N LEU A 180 31.30 15.01 -4.51
CA LEU A 180 31.59 14.27 -3.27
C LEU A 180 33.07 13.94 -3.15
N ILE A 181 33.69 13.42 -4.23
CA ILE A 181 35.12 13.11 -4.28
C ILE A 181 35.95 14.36 -4.03
N LYS A 182 35.61 15.48 -4.70
CA LYS A 182 36.29 16.76 -4.51
C LYS A 182 36.17 17.27 -3.09
N TYR A 183 34.99 17.16 -2.48
CA TYR A 183 34.77 17.64 -1.12
C TYR A 183 35.52 16.84 -0.06
N VAL A 184 35.59 15.52 -0.21
CA VAL A 184 36.23 14.61 0.75
C VAL A 184 37.74 14.62 0.63
N PHE A 185 38.26 14.66 -0.59
CA PHE A 185 39.70 14.43 -0.85
C PHE A 185 40.43 15.64 -1.42
N ASP A 186 39.74 16.76 -1.66
CA ASP A 186 40.27 17.94 -2.33
C ASP A 186 40.99 17.61 -3.66
N ILE A 187 40.37 16.72 -4.44
CA ILE A 187 40.86 16.34 -5.77
C ILE A 187 39.76 16.34 -6.81
N LYS A 188 40.15 16.64 -8.05
CA LYS A 188 39.28 16.46 -9.21
C LYS A 188 39.54 15.08 -9.81
N PRO A 189 38.59 14.11 -9.76
CA PRO A 189 38.76 12.83 -10.43
C PRO A 189 38.83 13.04 -11.95
N LYS A 190 39.51 12.12 -12.64
CA LYS A 190 39.52 12.10 -14.12
C LYS A 190 38.19 11.55 -14.62
N LEU A 191 37.46 12.36 -15.37
CA LEU A 191 36.24 11.97 -16.06
C LEU A 191 36.58 11.41 -17.45
N GLU A 192 36.10 10.21 -17.77
CA GLU A 192 36.28 9.56 -19.07
C GLU A 192 34.93 9.06 -19.59
N VAL A 193 34.48 9.56 -20.74
CA VAL A 193 33.24 9.10 -21.38
C VAL A 193 33.59 8.10 -22.47
N ARG A 194 33.04 6.89 -22.36
CA ARG A 194 33.20 5.82 -23.33
C ARG A 194 31.91 5.67 -24.14
N LYS A 195 31.93 6.19 -25.36
CA LYS A 195 30.77 6.15 -26.26
C LYS A 195 30.38 4.73 -26.66
N LYS A 196 31.34 3.80 -26.74
CA LYS A 196 31.12 2.44 -27.25
C LYS A 196 30.21 1.60 -26.35
N ASP A 197 30.29 1.78 -25.04
CA ASP A 197 29.56 1.03 -24.03
C ASP A 197 28.60 1.91 -23.21
N ASN A 198 28.37 3.16 -23.67
CA ASN A 198 27.51 4.15 -23.00
C ASN A 198 27.86 4.28 -21.51
N THR A 199 29.16 4.25 -21.20
CA THR A 199 29.68 4.26 -19.84
C THR A 199 30.49 5.52 -19.58
N THR A 200 30.27 6.14 -18.44
CA THR A 200 31.08 7.26 -17.94
C THR A 200 31.86 6.79 -16.71
N LEU A 201 33.15 7.10 -16.65
CA LEU A 201 34.05 6.68 -15.59
C LEU A 201 34.59 7.87 -14.82
N LEU A 202 34.57 7.78 -13.49
CA LEU A 202 35.34 8.66 -12.60
C LEU A 202 36.54 7.88 -12.06
N ARG A 203 37.75 8.39 -12.32
CA ARG A 203 39.02 7.70 -12.00
C ARG A 203 39.88 8.52 -11.03
N ILE A 204 40.35 7.87 -9.98
CA ILE A 204 41.28 8.41 -8.99
C ILE A 204 42.57 7.59 -9.04
N PHE A 205 43.71 8.25 -9.25
CA PHE A 205 45.03 7.61 -9.37
C PHE A 205 45.98 7.89 -8.18
N LYS A 206 45.53 8.66 -7.18
CA LYS A 206 46.39 9.03 -6.05
C LYS A 206 46.57 7.85 -5.09
N LYS A 207 47.81 7.38 -4.94
CA LYS A 207 48.18 6.25 -4.09
C LYS A 207 47.68 6.41 -2.65
N GLU A 208 47.78 7.61 -2.09
CA GLU A 208 47.42 7.93 -0.71
C GLU A 208 45.92 7.72 -0.48
N ILE A 209 45.09 8.14 -1.44
CA ILE A 209 43.63 7.95 -1.38
C ILE A 209 43.27 6.47 -1.51
N ILE A 210 43.92 5.74 -2.43
CA ILE A 210 43.67 4.31 -2.59
C ILE A 210 44.06 3.55 -1.33
N GLN A 211 45.23 3.84 -0.75
CA GLN A 211 45.67 3.23 0.49
C GLN A 211 44.72 3.57 1.64
N PHE A 212 44.28 4.82 1.74
CA PHE A 212 43.29 5.26 2.72
C PHE A 212 41.98 4.47 2.61
N LEU A 213 41.44 4.30 1.40
CA LEU A 213 40.23 3.51 1.17
C LEU A 213 40.39 2.04 1.57
N LEU A 214 41.55 1.44 1.30
CA LEU A 214 41.87 0.08 1.74
C LEU A 214 41.99 -0.02 3.26
N ASP A 215 42.63 0.97 3.90
CA ASP A 215 42.78 1.05 5.35
C ASP A 215 41.41 1.20 6.05
N LEU A 216 40.44 1.85 5.39
CA LEU A 216 39.04 1.92 5.85
C LEU A 216 38.27 0.61 5.70
N GLY A 217 38.87 -0.44 5.11
CA GLY A 217 38.30 -1.78 4.99
C GLY A 217 37.74 -2.13 3.61
N LEU A 218 37.91 -1.27 2.59
CA LEU A 218 37.58 -1.67 1.22
C LEU A 218 38.60 -2.69 0.68
N LYS A 219 38.16 -3.53 -0.25
CA LYS A 219 39.00 -4.60 -0.84
C LYS A 219 39.31 -4.30 -2.30
N ALA A 220 40.58 -4.36 -2.69
CA ALA A 220 40.99 -4.29 -4.08
C ALA A 220 40.66 -5.60 -4.84
N GLY A 221 40.43 -5.49 -6.15
CA GLY A 221 40.23 -6.61 -7.05
C GLY A 221 38.77 -6.93 -7.36
N ASN A 222 38.47 -8.21 -7.64
CA ASN A 222 37.15 -8.63 -8.07
C ASN A 222 36.19 -8.74 -6.87
N LYS A 223 35.21 -7.82 -6.80
CA LYS A 223 34.24 -7.73 -5.69
C LYS A 223 33.45 -9.01 -5.46
N VAL A 224 33.03 -9.67 -6.53
CA VAL A 224 32.26 -10.91 -6.48
C VAL A 224 33.12 -12.05 -5.93
N ARG A 225 34.37 -12.16 -6.39
CA ARG A 225 35.31 -13.18 -5.85
C ARG A 225 35.66 -12.92 -4.39
N ASN A 226 35.83 -11.65 -4.03
CA ASN A 226 36.24 -11.24 -2.69
C ASN A 226 35.09 -11.20 -1.68
N GLN A 227 33.84 -11.37 -2.14
CA GLN A 227 32.63 -11.23 -1.33
C GLN A 227 32.71 -10.01 -0.41
N VAL A 228 32.80 -8.83 -1.04
CA VAL A 228 32.92 -7.55 -0.33
C VAL A 228 31.76 -7.31 0.62
N GLU A 229 32.03 -6.59 1.69
CA GLU A 229 31.08 -6.28 2.76
C GLU A 229 31.22 -4.80 3.13
N ILE A 230 30.27 -4.25 3.87
CA ILE A 230 30.37 -2.87 4.38
C ILE A 230 31.45 -2.86 5.47
N PRO A 231 32.37 -1.88 5.49
CA PRO A 231 33.35 -1.74 6.56
C PRO A 231 32.76 -1.82 7.96
N PHE A 232 33.39 -2.60 8.84
CA PHE A 232 32.87 -2.89 10.18
C PHE A 232 32.60 -1.63 11.02
N TRP A 233 33.41 -0.58 10.87
CA TRP A 233 33.24 0.66 11.62
C TRP A 233 31.94 1.41 11.28
N ILE A 234 31.38 1.23 10.07
CA ILE A 234 30.06 1.73 9.67
C ILE A 234 28.95 0.88 10.30
N LYS A 235 29.19 -0.43 10.44
CA LYS A 235 28.25 -1.43 11.00
C LYS A 235 28.25 -1.49 12.53
N LYS A 236 29.12 -0.73 13.21
CA LYS A 236 29.36 -0.84 14.66
C LYS A 236 28.04 -0.77 15.46
N ARG A 237 28.01 -1.45 16.61
CA ARG A 237 26.85 -1.49 17.54
C ARG A 237 27.02 -0.50 18.70
N PRO A 238 25.90 -0.08 19.35
CA PRO A 238 25.96 0.87 20.44
C PRO A 238 26.85 0.38 21.58
N PRO A 239 27.65 1.26 22.22
CA PRO A 239 28.27 0.95 23.50
C PRO A 239 27.18 0.74 24.56
N ILE A 240 27.51 -0.05 25.58
CA ILE A 240 26.50 -0.67 26.46
C ILE A 240 25.79 0.34 27.38
N GLU A 241 26.43 1.45 27.84
CA GLU A 241 25.83 2.23 28.95
C GLU A 241 25.90 3.77 28.88
N LYS A 242 27.03 4.41 28.51
CA LYS A 242 27.11 5.89 28.48
C LYS A 242 26.91 6.44 27.07
N ASN A 243 26.10 7.50 26.93
CA ASN A 243 25.81 8.20 25.66
C ASN A 243 25.08 7.38 24.58
N LYS A 244 24.37 6.30 24.95
CA LYS A 244 23.65 5.44 24.00
C LYS A 244 22.78 6.20 23.00
N LYS A 245 22.00 7.19 23.45
CA LYS A 245 21.13 8.00 22.57
C LYS A 245 21.91 8.82 21.54
N LYS A 246 22.98 9.52 21.97
CA LYS A 246 23.84 10.31 21.06
C LYS A 246 24.54 9.40 20.06
N TRP A 247 25.02 8.24 20.52
CA TRP A 247 25.60 7.21 19.67
C TRP A 247 24.60 6.68 18.64
N GLU A 248 23.38 6.32 19.06
CA GLU A 248 22.34 5.79 18.18
C GLU A 248 21.96 6.80 17.11
N LEU A 249 21.88 8.08 17.49
CA LEU A 249 21.62 9.17 16.57
C LEU A 249 22.78 9.38 15.58
N PHE A 250 24.03 9.45 16.05
CA PHE A 250 25.21 9.56 15.20
C PHE A 250 25.27 8.40 14.18
N TYR A 251 25.14 7.17 14.66
CA TYR A 251 25.18 6.00 13.79
C TYR A 251 23.96 5.87 12.88
N LYS A 252 22.81 6.42 13.25
CA LYS A 252 21.67 6.55 12.34
C LYS A 252 22.10 7.31 11.08
N TYR A 253 22.76 8.46 11.22
CA TYR A 253 23.24 9.25 10.07
C TYR A 253 24.33 8.54 9.25
N VAL A 254 25.32 7.93 9.93
CA VAL A 254 26.38 7.17 9.25
C VAL A 254 25.79 6.02 8.42
N LYS A 255 24.87 5.24 8.99
CA LYS A 255 24.22 4.14 8.29
C LYS A 255 23.33 4.63 7.14
N SER A 256 22.58 5.71 7.35
CA SER A 256 21.78 6.35 6.30
C SER A 256 22.64 6.78 5.11
N ALA A 257 23.79 7.40 5.35
CA ALA A 257 24.70 7.83 4.28
C ALA A 257 25.23 6.64 3.47
N CYS A 258 25.63 5.56 4.14
CA CYS A 258 26.10 4.36 3.45
C CYS A 258 24.99 3.72 2.61
N LEU A 259 23.79 3.58 3.19
CA LEU A 259 22.62 3.05 2.49
C LEU A 259 22.20 3.93 1.31
N ARG A 260 22.42 5.25 1.38
CA ARG A 260 22.18 6.19 0.27
C ARG A 260 23.03 5.82 -0.94
N GLY A 261 24.34 5.72 -0.76
CA GLY A 261 25.27 5.34 -1.82
C GLY A 261 25.02 3.95 -2.39
N LEU A 262 24.64 2.99 -1.55
CA LEU A 262 24.26 1.64 -1.99
C LEU A 262 22.94 1.63 -2.77
N LEU A 263 21.95 2.44 -2.37
CA LEU A 263 20.67 2.52 -3.08
C LEU A 263 20.76 3.23 -4.42
N ASP A 264 21.61 4.24 -4.54
CA ASP A 264 21.80 4.95 -5.80
C ASP A 264 22.56 4.11 -6.86
N THR A 265 23.27 3.06 -6.44
CA THR A 265 24.04 2.19 -7.34
C THR A 265 23.30 0.88 -7.64
N ASP A 266 23.27 -0.03 -6.65
CA ASP A 266 22.68 -1.37 -6.77
C ASP A 266 21.22 -1.46 -6.28
N GLY A 267 20.68 -0.34 -5.79
CA GLY A 267 19.27 -0.24 -5.38
C GLY A 267 18.33 0.06 -6.54
N SER A 268 17.08 -0.32 -6.38
CA SER A 268 15.98 0.11 -7.23
C SER A 268 14.76 0.47 -6.41
N ILE A 269 14.11 1.57 -6.80
CA ILE A 269 12.79 1.96 -6.30
C ILE A 269 11.85 1.84 -7.49
N TYR A 270 10.74 1.13 -7.31
CA TYR A 270 9.84 0.79 -8.39
C TYR A 270 8.38 0.89 -7.97
N LEU A 271 7.51 1.11 -8.96
CA LEU A 271 6.07 0.99 -8.80
C LEU A 271 5.65 -0.45 -9.11
N SER A 272 4.88 -1.06 -8.22
CA SER A 272 4.39 -2.43 -8.33
C SER A 272 2.87 -2.44 -8.31
N TRP A 273 2.27 -2.95 -9.38
CA TRP A 273 0.81 -3.04 -9.53
C TRP A 273 0.30 -4.41 -9.09
N HIS A 274 -0.51 -4.44 -8.04
CA HIS A 274 -1.12 -5.68 -7.57
C HIS A 274 -2.48 -5.91 -8.25
N LYS A 275 -2.47 -6.48 -9.47
CA LYS A 275 -3.68 -6.73 -10.28
C LYS A 275 -4.85 -7.32 -9.49
N LYS A 276 -4.60 -8.38 -8.71
CA LYS A 276 -5.63 -9.07 -7.90
C LYS A 276 -6.29 -8.19 -6.84
N LYS A 277 -5.62 -7.12 -6.43
CA LYS A 277 -6.06 -6.24 -5.35
C LYS A 277 -6.36 -4.82 -5.85
N ASN A 278 -6.16 -4.57 -7.15
CA ASN A 278 -6.39 -3.31 -7.83
C ASN A 278 -5.79 -2.08 -7.11
N TYR A 279 -4.52 -2.18 -6.70
CA TYR A 279 -3.83 -1.03 -6.13
C TYR A 279 -2.35 -1.03 -6.50
N LEU A 280 -1.77 0.17 -6.47
CA LEU A 280 -0.37 0.42 -6.72
C LEU A 280 0.41 0.55 -5.40
N THR A 281 1.64 0.02 -5.39
CA THR A 281 2.61 0.18 -4.31
C THR A 281 3.89 0.77 -4.83
N ILE A 282 4.60 1.46 -3.95
CA ILE A 282 6.04 1.66 -4.11
C ILE A 282 6.77 0.47 -3.45
N GLY A 283 7.75 -0.06 -4.16
CA GLY A 283 8.65 -1.11 -3.70
C GLY A 283 10.08 -0.64 -3.78
N MET A 284 10.93 -1.25 -2.98
CA MET A 284 12.38 -1.09 -3.05
C MET A 284 13.03 -2.47 -3.11
N ASN A 285 14.07 -2.60 -3.91
CA ASN A 285 14.90 -3.80 -3.99
C ASN A 285 16.38 -3.39 -3.95
N PHE A 286 17.21 -4.23 -3.34
CA PHE A 286 18.66 -4.13 -3.39
C PHE A 286 19.19 -5.48 -3.83
N THR A 287 20.06 -5.49 -4.84
CA THR A 287 20.57 -6.73 -5.45
C THR A 287 22.07 -6.63 -5.67
N ASN A 288 22.82 -7.61 -5.17
CA ASN A 288 24.24 -7.69 -5.41
C ASN A 288 24.72 -9.15 -5.50
N ALA A 289 25.85 -9.39 -6.18
CA ALA A 289 26.46 -10.73 -6.28
C ALA A 289 27.31 -11.11 -5.04
N SER A 290 27.62 -10.13 -4.18
CA SER A 290 28.24 -10.34 -2.88
C SER A 290 27.16 -10.59 -1.83
N GLN A 291 27.10 -11.82 -1.29
CA GLN A 291 26.15 -12.17 -0.25
C GLN A 291 26.35 -11.33 1.03
N PRO A 292 27.60 -11.14 1.55
CA PRO A 292 27.82 -10.32 2.74
C PRO A 292 27.33 -8.87 2.58
N LEU A 293 27.45 -8.29 1.38
CA LEU A 293 26.98 -6.92 1.14
C LEU A 293 25.45 -6.81 1.27
N VAL A 294 24.72 -7.82 0.78
CA VAL A 294 23.24 -7.87 0.89
C VAL A 294 22.80 -8.14 2.33
N GLU A 295 23.52 -8.98 3.05
CA GLU A 295 23.31 -9.23 4.48
C GLU A 295 23.53 -7.95 5.31
N ASP A 296 24.64 -7.25 5.07
CA ASP A 296 24.96 -5.99 5.71
C ASP A 296 23.93 -4.90 5.40
N PHE A 297 23.54 -4.76 4.12
CA PHE A 297 22.48 -3.84 3.71
C PHE A 297 21.19 -4.11 4.50
N LYS A 298 20.80 -5.38 4.61
CA LYS A 298 19.62 -5.78 5.41
C LYS A 298 19.79 -5.45 6.89
N VAL A 299 20.94 -5.74 7.49
CA VAL A 299 21.23 -5.43 8.90
C VAL A 299 21.16 -3.93 9.16
N LEU A 300 21.72 -3.11 8.28
CA LEU A 300 21.65 -1.65 8.39
C LEU A 300 20.19 -1.18 8.33
N CYS A 301 19.42 -1.66 7.34
CA CYS A 301 18.00 -1.36 7.21
C CYS A 301 17.20 -1.78 8.47
N ASP A 302 17.37 -3.01 8.94
CA ASP A 302 16.66 -3.52 10.11
C ASP A 302 17.01 -2.69 11.37
N SER A 303 18.27 -2.24 11.52
CA SER A 303 18.70 -1.38 12.63
C SER A 303 18.11 0.03 12.63
N LEU A 304 17.59 0.47 11.48
CA LEU A 304 16.89 1.73 11.30
C LEU A 304 15.35 1.55 11.31
N GLY A 305 14.86 0.35 11.67
CA GLY A 305 13.43 0.02 11.71
C GLY A 305 12.82 -0.37 10.35
N ILE A 306 13.66 -0.56 9.33
CA ILE A 306 13.25 -0.84 7.96
C ILE A 306 13.26 -2.36 7.75
N GLY A 307 12.16 -3.00 8.12
CA GLY A 307 12.01 -4.44 7.92
C GLY A 307 12.02 -4.82 6.43
N LEU A 308 13.08 -5.47 5.97
CA LEU A 308 13.19 -6.06 4.64
C LEU A 308 12.74 -7.52 4.61
N SER A 309 12.45 -8.03 3.41
CA SER A 309 12.18 -9.44 3.15
C SER A 309 13.37 -10.34 3.50
N LYS A 310 13.14 -11.66 3.44
CA LYS A 310 14.23 -12.64 3.55
C LYS A 310 15.12 -12.51 2.31
N ILE A 311 16.42 -12.71 2.50
CA ILE A 311 17.38 -12.71 1.38
C ILE A 311 16.99 -13.82 0.42
N SER A 312 16.72 -13.46 -0.83
CA SER A 312 16.48 -14.40 -1.92
C SER A 312 17.76 -14.60 -2.74
N LYS A 313 18.11 -15.86 -2.97
CA LYS A 313 19.18 -16.26 -3.88
C LYS A 313 18.57 -16.63 -5.23
N TYR A 314 19.08 -16.08 -6.32
CA TYR A 314 18.62 -16.44 -7.66
C TYR A 314 19.75 -16.42 -8.68
N VAL A 315 19.51 -17.07 -9.82
CA VAL A 315 20.44 -17.06 -10.96
C VAL A 315 20.06 -15.90 -11.86
N SER A 316 20.99 -14.97 -12.02
CA SER A 316 20.86 -13.86 -12.96
C SER A 316 21.66 -14.16 -14.23
N ILE A 317 21.15 -13.69 -15.36
CA ILE A 317 21.74 -13.90 -16.68
C ILE A 317 22.10 -12.53 -17.26
N LYS A 318 23.39 -12.27 -17.47
CA LYS A 318 23.89 -11.03 -18.08
C LYS A 318 24.93 -11.42 -19.13
N ASN A 319 24.77 -10.92 -20.35
CA ASN A 319 25.64 -11.22 -21.49
C ASN A 319 25.84 -12.74 -21.70
N ASN A 320 24.75 -13.52 -21.67
CA ASN A 320 24.75 -14.99 -21.77
C ASN A 320 25.56 -15.73 -20.69
N LYS A 321 25.99 -15.04 -19.62
CA LYS A 321 26.66 -15.65 -18.48
C LYS A 321 25.70 -15.72 -17.29
N ARG A 322 25.67 -16.89 -16.64
CA ARG A 322 24.91 -17.12 -15.41
C ARG A 322 25.77 -16.72 -14.21
N PHE A 323 25.21 -15.94 -13.31
CA PHE A 323 25.81 -15.60 -12.03
C PHE A 323 24.79 -15.73 -10.91
N ILE A 324 25.28 -16.03 -9.72
CA ILE A 324 24.47 -16.05 -8.51
C ILE A 324 24.34 -14.62 -8.01
N ALA A 325 23.11 -14.19 -7.75
CA ALA A 325 22.81 -12.91 -7.13
C ALA A 325 21.96 -13.14 -5.88
N TYR A 326 22.06 -12.18 -4.96
CA TYR A 326 21.29 -12.12 -3.73
C TYR A 326 20.48 -10.84 -3.75
N SER A 327 19.24 -10.89 -3.27
CA SER A 327 18.38 -9.72 -3.20
C SER A 327 17.58 -9.66 -1.92
N VAL A 328 17.27 -8.44 -1.51
CA VAL A 328 16.32 -8.12 -0.47
C VAL A 328 15.40 -7.01 -0.96
N SER A 329 14.14 -7.09 -0.57
CA SER A 329 13.13 -6.16 -1.04
C SER A 329 12.14 -5.81 0.07
N THR A 330 11.41 -4.72 -0.12
CA THR A 330 10.26 -4.40 0.71
C THR A 330 9.23 -3.65 -0.13
N GLU A 331 7.96 -3.91 0.16
CA GLU A 331 6.80 -3.16 -0.37
C GLU A 331 5.99 -2.56 0.80
N ALA A 332 6.59 -2.51 2.00
CA ALA A 332 5.95 -2.00 3.20
C ALA A 332 5.86 -0.47 3.15
N LYS A 333 4.75 0.04 2.60
CA LYS A 333 4.47 1.46 2.30
C LYS A 333 5.00 2.47 3.31
N ARG A 334 4.56 2.40 4.58
CA ARG A 334 4.98 3.33 5.63
C ARG A 334 6.48 3.25 5.93
N LYS A 335 7.06 2.05 5.86
CA LYS A 335 8.50 1.86 6.08
C LYS A 335 9.29 2.46 4.92
N ILE A 336 8.82 2.27 3.68
CA ILE A 336 9.44 2.83 2.48
C ILE A 336 9.32 4.35 2.46
N TYR A 337 8.21 4.90 2.95
CA TYR A 337 8.06 6.34 3.09
C TYR A 337 9.14 6.93 3.98
N ASN A 338 9.18 6.49 5.24
CA ASN A 338 10.16 6.98 6.21
C ASN A 338 11.59 6.73 5.71
N LEU A 339 11.81 5.60 5.03
CA LEU A 339 13.09 5.24 4.44
C LEU A 339 13.56 6.25 3.39
N ILE A 340 12.77 6.41 2.33
CA ILE A 340 13.18 7.13 1.13
C ILE A 340 13.15 8.63 1.42
N PHE A 341 12.10 9.12 2.07
CA PHE A 341 11.84 10.55 2.16
C PHE A 341 12.43 11.18 3.43
N GLU A 342 12.55 10.43 4.53
CA GLU A 342 13.01 11.00 5.81
C GLU A 342 14.44 10.58 6.19
N ILE A 343 14.78 9.30 6.00
CA ILE A 343 15.98 8.71 6.61
C ILE A 343 17.17 8.65 5.65
N ILE A 344 16.98 8.11 4.43
CA ILE A 344 18.08 7.91 3.48
C ILE A 344 18.15 9.06 2.48
N LYS A 345 17.05 9.41 1.80
CA LYS A 345 17.04 10.36 0.68
C LYS A 345 18.07 10.03 -0.43
N PRO A 346 17.92 8.91 -1.17
CA PRO A 346 18.79 8.57 -2.31
C PRO A 346 18.80 9.69 -3.34
N TYR A 347 19.96 10.07 -3.86
CA TYR A 347 20.06 11.20 -4.78
C TYR A 347 19.37 10.92 -6.12
N LYS A 348 19.50 9.69 -6.65
CA LYS A 348 18.78 9.29 -7.88
C LYS A 348 17.27 9.30 -7.70
N TRP A 349 16.78 9.12 -6.47
CA TRP A 349 15.36 9.27 -6.18
C TRP A 349 14.91 10.73 -6.28
N VAL A 350 15.68 11.67 -5.71
CA VAL A 350 15.37 13.12 -5.79
C VAL A 350 15.20 13.55 -7.24
N ILE A 351 16.09 13.12 -8.14
CA ILE A 351 15.99 13.43 -9.57
C ILE A 351 14.77 12.76 -10.23
N LYS A 352 14.47 11.51 -9.88
CA LYS A 352 13.41 10.72 -10.55
C LYS A 352 12.02 10.96 -9.97
N GLN A 353 11.91 11.52 -8.77
CA GLN A 353 10.64 11.71 -8.08
C GLN A 353 9.63 12.55 -8.90
N PRO A 354 10.00 13.71 -9.48
CA PRO A 354 9.04 14.52 -10.25
C PRO A 354 8.46 13.75 -11.45
N ILE A 355 9.29 12.97 -12.14
CA ILE A 355 8.87 12.14 -13.28
C ILE A 355 7.88 11.04 -12.83
N ILE A 356 8.09 10.49 -11.63
CA ILE A 356 7.19 9.51 -11.05
C ILE A 356 5.87 10.19 -10.65
N GLU A 357 5.91 11.36 -10.01
CA GLU A 357 4.73 12.13 -9.63
C GLU A 357 3.86 12.52 -10.82
N GLU A 358 4.48 12.94 -11.93
CA GLU A 358 3.81 13.25 -13.19
C GLU A 358 3.03 12.02 -13.71
N LYS A 359 3.70 10.87 -13.82
CA LYS A 359 3.08 9.60 -14.26
C LYS A 359 1.97 9.11 -13.33
N LEU A 360 2.08 9.39 -12.04
CA LEU A 360 1.02 9.05 -11.09
C LEU A 360 -0.17 9.98 -11.26
N THR A 361 0.09 11.26 -11.50
CA THR A 361 -0.96 12.27 -11.74
C THR A 361 -1.77 11.93 -12.98
N GLU A 362 -1.14 11.41 -14.04
CA GLU A 362 -1.82 10.91 -15.25
C GLU A 362 -2.87 9.82 -14.96
N ILE A 363 -2.68 9.04 -13.90
CA ILE A 363 -3.63 7.98 -13.47
C ILE A 363 -4.46 8.39 -12.25
N GLY A 364 -4.48 9.69 -11.90
CA GLY A 364 -5.25 10.24 -10.80
C GLY A 364 -4.73 9.83 -9.42
N LEU A 365 -3.44 9.56 -9.27
CA LEU A 365 -2.78 9.21 -8.01
C LEU A 365 -1.65 10.20 -7.69
N SER A 366 -1.35 10.39 -6.42
CA SER A 366 -0.12 11.02 -5.95
C SER A 366 0.81 10.02 -5.28
N ILE A 367 2.08 10.38 -5.11
CA ILE A 367 3.01 9.61 -4.27
C ILE A 367 2.44 9.44 -2.86
N ARG A 368 1.86 10.52 -2.29
CA ARG A 368 1.19 10.47 -0.99
C ARG A 368 0.07 9.44 -0.96
N ASP A 369 -0.75 9.36 -2.00
CA ASP A 369 -1.83 8.35 -2.08
C ASP A 369 -1.28 6.93 -2.05
N ILE A 370 -0.17 6.66 -2.75
CA ILE A 370 0.43 5.33 -2.76
C ILE A 370 1.00 4.95 -1.39
N LEU A 371 1.60 5.92 -0.71
CA LEU A 371 2.27 5.72 0.58
C LEU A 371 1.28 5.66 1.75
N VAL A 372 0.26 6.53 1.72
CA VAL A 372 -0.80 6.67 2.73
C VAL A 372 -1.96 5.71 2.47
N TYR A 373 -2.01 5.05 1.32
CA TYR A 373 -2.87 3.88 1.13
C TYR A 373 -2.39 2.77 2.05
N GLU A 374 -2.67 2.91 3.33
CA GLU A 374 -3.07 1.80 4.15
C GLU A 374 -4.16 1.14 3.33
N ARG A 375 -3.94 -0.14 2.95
CA ARG A 375 -5.08 -0.95 2.50
C ARG A 375 -6.18 -0.61 3.49
N PRO A 376 -7.40 -0.23 3.08
CA PRO A 376 -8.50 -0.15 4.02
C PRO A 376 -8.45 -1.50 4.69
N ARG A 377 -7.92 -1.50 5.91
CA ARG A 377 -7.78 -2.75 6.62
C ARG A 377 -9.24 -3.17 6.66
N ARG A 378 -9.50 -4.46 6.46
CA ARG A 378 -10.79 -4.98 6.92
C ARG A 378 -10.72 -4.97 8.46
N ASP A 379 -10.41 -3.81 9.01
CA ASP A 379 -10.52 -3.48 10.40
C ASP A 379 -12.00 -3.52 10.67
N TYR A 380 -12.27 -4.04 11.85
CA TYR A 380 -13.60 -4.11 12.36
C TYR A 380 -14.22 -2.72 12.34
N ASN A 381 -15.26 -2.57 11.53
CA ASN A 381 -16.16 -1.43 11.58
C ASN A 381 -17.46 -1.94 12.21
N ARG A 382 -17.86 -1.34 13.34
CA ARG A 382 -19.02 -1.76 14.12
C ARG A 382 -20.32 -1.74 13.31
N GLU A 383 -20.54 -0.72 12.49
CA GLU A 383 -21.73 -0.60 11.63
C GLU A 383 -21.73 -1.69 10.56
N ARG A 384 -20.57 -1.92 9.94
CA ARG A 384 -20.41 -3.00 8.96
C ARG A 384 -20.62 -4.37 9.59
N ALA A 385 -20.11 -4.60 10.79
CA ALA A 385 -20.29 -5.85 11.52
C ALA A 385 -21.75 -6.07 11.92
N LEU A 386 -22.46 -5.02 12.33
CA LEU A 386 -23.91 -5.06 12.56
C LEU A 386 -24.67 -5.38 11.26
N TYR A 387 -24.34 -4.74 10.15
CA TYR A 387 -24.95 -5.03 8.86
C TYR A 387 -24.75 -6.50 8.45
N LEU A 388 -23.51 -7.00 8.57
CA LEU A 388 -23.21 -8.41 8.30
C LEU A 388 -23.95 -9.36 9.25
N LYS A 389 -24.10 -8.99 10.53
CA LYS A 389 -24.89 -9.73 11.52
C LYS A 389 -26.36 -9.81 11.08
N LEU A 390 -26.97 -8.68 10.72
CA LEU A 390 -28.37 -8.62 10.28
C LEU A 390 -28.58 -9.43 9.00
N LEU A 391 -27.67 -9.32 8.04
CA LEU A 391 -27.69 -10.16 6.85
C LEU A 391 -27.57 -11.65 7.20
N PHE A 392 -26.73 -12.01 8.18
CA PHE A 392 -26.64 -13.40 8.63
C PHE A 392 -27.91 -13.86 9.33
N GLU A 393 -28.56 -13.04 10.15
CA GLU A 393 -29.85 -13.38 10.76
C GLU A 393 -30.93 -13.59 9.70
N LYS A 394 -30.92 -12.77 8.65
CA LYS A 394 -31.82 -12.88 7.49
C LYS A 394 -31.51 -14.10 6.61
N LEU A 395 -30.24 -14.37 6.30
CA LEU A 395 -29.82 -15.35 5.29
C LEU A 395 -29.30 -16.67 5.88
N GLY A 396 -29.08 -16.74 7.20
CA GLY A 396 -28.73 -17.88 8.06
C GLY A 396 -27.41 -18.60 7.79
N ASN A 397 -26.61 -18.19 6.81
CA ASN A 397 -25.26 -18.73 6.62
C ASN A 397 -24.33 -17.73 5.91
N TYR A 398 -23.02 -17.92 6.08
CA TYR A 398 -22.00 -17.01 5.54
C TYR A 398 -21.91 -16.99 4.01
N ASN A 399 -22.24 -18.09 3.33
CA ASN A 399 -22.18 -18.15 1.87
C ASN A 399 -23.30 -17.30 1.26
N SER A 400 -24.53 -17.42 1.77
CA SER A 400 -25.64 -16.61 1.31
C SER A 400 -25.42 -15.12 1.59
N VAL A 401 -24.84 -14.75 2.75
CA VAL A 401 -24.44 -13.35 3.01
C VAL A 401 -23.42 -12.87 1.97
N ARG A 402 -22.42 -13.70 1.65
CA ARG A 402 -21.40 -13.36 0.66
C ARG A 402 -21.99 -13.18 -0.73
N GLU A 403 -22.84 -14.10 -1.18
CA GLU A 403 -23.50 -14.04 -2.49
C GLU A 403 -24.43 -12.82 -2.59
N TYR A 404 -25.19 -12.53 -1.54
CA TYR A 404 -26.01 -11.32 -1.47
C TYR A 404 -25.19 -10.05 -1.67
N LEU A 405 -24.03 -9.93 -1.00
CA LEU A 405 -23.14 -8.77 -1.15
C LEU A 405 -22.58 -8.66 -2.58
N ILE A 406 -22.18 -9.78 -3.19
CA ILE A 406 -21.69 -9.81 -4.58
C ILE A 406 -22.80 -9.34 -5.53
N ASN A 407 -24.02 -9.83 -5.36
CA ASN A 407 -25.17 -9.46 -6.20
C ASN A 407 -25.56 -7.97 -6.04
N LYS A 408 -25.22 -7.35 -4.90
CA LYS A 408 -25.37 -5.90 -4.66
C LYS A 408 -24.19 -5.06 -5.19
N GLY A 409 -23.24 -5.67 -5.90
CA GLY A 409 -22.07 -4.98 -6.45
C GLY A 409 -20.96 -4.71 -5.44
N GLU A 410 -21.03 -5.29 -4.23
CA GLU A 410 -19.99 -5.11 -3.23
C GLU A 410 -18.78 -6.04 -3.48
N ALA A 411 -17.61 -5.59 -3.05
CA ALA A 411 -16.38 -6.36 -3.18
C ALA A 411 -16.49 -7.70 -2.40
N PRO A 412 -16.05 -8.83 -2.98
CA PRO A 412 -16.18 -10.14 -2.36
C PRO A 412 -15.47 -10.21 -1.00
N ILE A 413 -16.26 -10.47 0.04
CA ILE A 413 -15.79 -10.69 1.41
C ILE A 413 -15.63 -12.20 1.68
N LYS A 414 -14.57 -12.57 2.39
CA LYS A 414 -14.34 -13.98 2.77
C LYS A 414 -15.23 -14.35 3.94
N LYS A 415 -15.74 -15.59 4.00
CA LYS A 415 -16.58 -16.08 5.10
C LYS A 415 -15.93 -15.92 6.47
N GLU A 416 -14.61 -16.10 6.56
CA GLU A 416 -13.83 -15.93 7.79
C GLU A 416 -13.83 -14.48 8.26
N THR A 417 -13.85 -13.52 7.31
CA THR A 417 -13.97 -12.10 7.65
C THR A 417 -15.37 -11.77 8.16
N ILE A 418 -16.42 -12.30 7.53
CA ILE A 418 -17.81 -12.12 8.00
C ILE A 418 -17.95 -12.67 9.42
N SER A 419 -17.50 -13.91 9.65
CA SER A 419 -17.50 -14.58 10.96
C SER A 419 -16.72 -13.78 12.00
N LYS A 420 -15.49 -13.35 11.68
CA LYS A 420 -14.66 -12.53 12.56
C LYS A 420 -15.38 -11.24 12.98
N PHE A 421 -15.97 -10.52 12.03
CA PHE A 421 -16.64 -9.25 12.31
C PHE A 421 -17.85 -9.44 13.21
N ILE A 422 -18.68 -10.43 12.92
CA ILE A 422 -19.86 -10.73 13.75
C ILE A 422 -19.43 -11.18 15.16
N LYS A 423 -18.38 -12.01 15.27
CA LYS A 423 -17.83 -12.46 16.55
C LYS A 423 -17.35 -11.28 17.41
N GLU A 424 -16.55 -10.39 16.84
CA GLU A 424 -16.07 -9.19 17.53
C GLU A 424 -17.23 -8.27 17.93
N TYR A 425 -18.26 -8.13 17.09
CA TYR A 425 -19.46 -7.35 17.41
C TYR A 425 -20.24 -7.93 18.59
N LEU A 426 -20.48 -9.24 18.60
CA LEU A 426 -21.20 -9.90 19.69
C LEU A 426 -20.41 -9.85 20.99
N GLN A 427 -19.10 -10.02 20.93
CA GLN A 427 -18.23 -9.90 22.10
C GLN A 427 -18.30 -8.49 22.74
N GLN A 428 -18.35 -7.44 21.93
CA GLN A 428 -18.57 -6.06 22.41
C GLN A 428 -19.96 -5.85 23.04
N GLN A 429 -20.92 -6.73 22.78
CA GLN A 429 -22.26 -6.71 23.37
C GLN A 429 -22.41 -7.68 24.54
N GLY A 430 -21.32 -8.35 24.97
CA GLY A 430 -21.37 -9.38 26.02
C GLY A 430 -22.15 -10.63 25.62
N LYS A 431 -22.31 -10.89 24.31
CA LYS A 431 -23.04 -12.06 23.78
C LYS A 431 -22.07 -13.15 23.34
N ASP A 432 -22.39 -14.39 23.69
CA ASP A 432 -21.64 -15.56 23.24
C ASP A 432 -21.92 -15.86 21.76
N TYR A 433 -20.85 -15.87 20.96
CA TYR A 433 -20.94 -16.07 19.50
C TYR A 433 -21.42 -17.49 19.14
N GLU A 434 -21.00 -18.52 19.88
CA GLU A 434 -21.39 -19.92 19.60
C GLU A 434 -22.87 -20.16 19.91
N THR A 435 -23.38 -19.59 20.99
CA THR A 435 -24.81 -19.62 21.31
C THR A 435 -25.62 -18.87 20.28
N TRP A 436 -25.18 -17.66 19.89
CA TRP A 436 -25.89 -16.86 18.88
C TRP A 436 -25.90 -17.56 17.52
N ILE A 437 -24.79 -18.14 17.06
CA ILE A 437 -24.74 -18.82 15.78
C ILE A 437 -25.62 -20.07 15.80
N ARG A 438 -25.67 -20.83 16.91
CA ARG A 438 -26.58 -21.99 17.05
C ARG A 438 -28.07 -21.58 16.93
N LEU A 439 -28.45 -20.42 17.46
CA LEU A 439 -29.83 -19.92 17.37
C LEU A 439 -30.18 -19.39 15.97
N ASN A 440 -29.22 -18.79 15.27
CA ASN A 440 -29.45 -18.11 13.99
C ASN A 440 -29.02 -18.92 12.75
N SER A 441 -28.32 -20.05 12.93
CA SER A 441 -27.90 -20.95 11.83
C SER A 441 -28.95 -22.00 11.43
N ASN A 442 -30.16 -21.92 12.01
CA ASN A 442 -31.20 -22.96 11.93
C ASN A 442 -31.88 -23.13 10.56
N ILE A 443 -31.38 -22.49 9.51
CA ILE A 443 -31.83 -22.75 8.16
C ILE A 443 -30.60 -23.11 7.32
N ARG A 444 -30.28 -24.40 7.29
CA ARG A 444 -29.26 -24.95 6.40
C ARG A 444 -29.92 -25.34 5.08
N LEU A 445 -29.52 -24.70 3.99
CA LEU A 445 -29.62 -25.31 2.67
C LEU A 445 -28.53 -26.37 2.64
N ASP A 446 -28.89 -27.63 2.90
CA ASP A 446 -27.93 -28.71 2.87
C ASP A 446 -27.82 -29.20 1.43
N GLU A 447 -26.83 -28.69 0.69
CA GLU A 447 -26.53 -29.12 -0.69
C GLU A 447 -26.31 -30.63 -0.79
N LYS A 448 -25.96 -31.30 0.32
CA LYS A 448 -25.71 -32.74 0.37
C LYS A 448 -26.96 -33.60 0.53
N VAL A 449 -28.12 -33.00 0.83
CA VAL A 449 -29.39 -33.74 0.76
C VAL A 449 -29.89 -33.59 -0.67
N VAL A 450 -29.45 -34.52 -1.52
CA VAL A 450 -30.01 -34.71 -2.86
C VAL A 450 -31.54 -34.71 -2.74
N GLY A 451 -32.19 -33.63 -3.21
CA GLY A 451 -33.63 -33.52 -3.35
C GLY A 451 -34.44 -32.93 -2.18
N GLY A 452 -33.89 -32.11 -1.27
CA GLY A 452 -34.72 -31.54 -0.20
C GLY A 452 -34.30 -30.20 0.40
N LEU A 453 -35.14 -29.17 0.22
CA LEU A 453 -35.07 -27.91 0.93
C LEU A 453 -35.41 -28.10 2.44
N ARG A 454 -34.42 -28.01 3.33
CA ARG A 454 -34.66 -28.01 4.79
C ARG A 454 -35.09 -26.62 5.27
N MET A 455 -36.40 -26.36 5.20
CA MET A 455 -37.00 -25.19 5.87
C MET A 455 -37.27 -25.46 7.38
N PRO A 456 -37.16 -24.44 8.26
CA PRO A 456 -37.62 -24.51 9.64
C PRO A 456 -39.10 -24.86 9.71
N LEU A 457 -39.49 -25.52 10.80
CA LEU A 457 -40.87 -25.93 11.01
C LEU A 457 -41.82 -24.72 11.02
N GLU A 458 -41.41 -23.60 11.61
CA GLU A 458 -42.20 -22.38 11.72
C GLU A 458 -42.53 -21.82 10.33
N VAL A 459 -41.54 -21.75 9.45
CA VAL A 459 -41.71 -21.29 8.07
C VAL A 459 -42.60 -22.25 7.28
N LYS A 460 -42.38 -23.56 7.43
CA LYS A 460 -43.26 -24.58 6.81
C LYS A 460 -44.70 -24.40 7.25
N LEU A 461 -44.94 -24.14 8.53
CA LEU A 461 -46.28 -23.93 9.08
C LEU A 461 -46.92 -22.62 8.59
N ILE A 462 -46.15 -21.53 8.45
CA ILE A 462 -46.65 -20.25 7.91
C ILE A 462 -47.10 -20.45 6.46
N LEU A 463 -46.24 -21.03 5.62
CA LEU A 463 -46.56 -21.29 4.21
C LEU A 463 -47.73 -22.27 4.08
N SER A 464 -47.73 -23.36 4.84
CA SER A 464 -48.82 -24.33 4.82
C SER A 464 -50.15 -23.70 5.25
N LYS A 465 -50.13 -22.82 6.25
CA LYS A 465 -51.33 -22.09 6.70
C LYS A 465 -51.85 -21.14 5.64
N HIS A 466 -50.96 -20.41 4.96
CA HIS A 466 -51.36 -19.54 3.86
C HIS A 466 -51.97 -20.34 2.70
N ILE A 467 -51.29 -21.40 2.24
CA ILE A 467 -51.79 -22.31 1.19
C ILE A 467 -53.15 -22.90 1.58
N PHE A 468 -53.30 -23.34 2.83
CA PHE A 468 -54.55 -23.88 3.33
C PHE A 468 -55.70 -22.86 3.30
N ASN A 469 -55.44 -21.60 3.66
CA ASN A 469 -56.45 -20.55 3.57
C ASN A 469 -56.87 -20.29 2.11
N VAL A 470 -55.89 -20.21 1.18
CA VAL A 470 -56.17 -20.06 -0.26
C VAL A 470 -57.04 -21.21 -0.78
N LEU A 471 -56.74 -22.44 -0.37
CA LEU A 471 -57.53 -23.62 -0.73
C LEU A 471 -58.97 -23.56 -0.21
N LEU A 472 -59.17 -23.09 1.03
CA LEU A 472 -60.51 -22.97 1.63
C LEU A 472 -61.33 -21.84 1.01
N GLU A 473 -60.72 -20.68 0.76
CA GLU A 473 -61.40 -19.50 0.18
C GLU A 473 -61.93 -19.76 -1.23
N ASN A 474 -61.35 -20.73 -1.95
CA ASN A 474 -61.70 -21.04 -3.32
C ASN A 474 -62.30 -22.45 -3.51
N CYS A 475 -62.88 -23.03 -2.46
CA CYS A 475 -63.59 -24.32 -2.52
C CYS A 475 -62.81 -25.46 -3.20
N LEU A 476 -61.46 -25.47 -3.10
CA LEU A 476 -60.56 -26.42 -3.75
C LEU A 476 -60.51 -26.40 -5.29
N GLU A 477 -61.25 -25.50 -5.96
CA GLU A 477 -61.33 -25.45 -7.43
C GLU A 477 -60.11 -24.80 -8.09
N VAL A 478 -59.24 -24.15 -7.30
CA VAL A 478 -58.06 -23.46 -7.83
C VAL A 478 -56.94 -24.47 -8.17
N ASP A 479 -56.38 -24.30 -9.37
CA ASP A 479 -55.27 -25.10 -9.85
C ASP A 479 -53.98 -24.84 -9.04
N ASN A 480 -53.04 -25.77 -9.12
CA ASN A 480 -51.84 -25.70 -8.29
C ASN A 480 -50.92 -24.52 -8.66
N ASP A 481 -50.90 -24.10 -9.92
CA ASP A 481 -50.00 -23.04 -10.37
C ASP A 481 -50.49 -21.68 -9.88
N THR A 482 -51.81 -21.45 -9.89
CA THR A 482 -52.41 -20.26 -9.29
C THR A 482 -52.14 -20.17 -7.78
N ILE A 483 -52.22 -21.28 -7.04
CA ILE A 483 -51.89 -21.30 -5.59
C ILE A 483 -50.41 -20.98 -5.36
N ILE A 484 -49.52 -21.49 -6.22
CA ILE A 484 -48.09 -21.18 -6.16
C ILE A 484 -47.85 -19.70 -6.41
N GLU A 485 -48.53 -19.10 -7.39
CA GLU A 485 -48.43 -17.68 -7.69
C GLU A 485 -48.87 -16.82 -6.49
N TYR A 486 -50.03 -17.11 -5.90
CA TYR A 486 -50.50 -16.43 -4.69
C TYR A 486 -49.54 -16.61 -3.52
N THR A 487 -49.00 -17.80 -3.32
CA THR A 487 -48.03 -18.06 -2.25
C THR A 487 -46.72 -17.32 -2.50
N CYS A 488 -46.25 -17.24 -3.74
CA CYS A 488 -45.07 -16.46 -4.11
C CYS A 488 -45.31 -14.96 -3.92
N PHE A 489 -46.50 -14.47 -4.24
CA PHE A 489 -46.91 -13.09 -3.97
C PHE A 489 -46.95 -12.82 -2.46
N PHE A 490 -47.50 -13.73 -1.65
CA PHE A 490 -47.47 -13.63 -0.20
C PHE A 490 -46.03 -13.61 0.34
N ILE A 491 -45.14 -14.45 -0.18
CA ILE A 491 -43.72 -14.44 0.21
C ILE A 491 -43.06 -13.09 -0.12
N LYS A 492 -43.36 -12.50 -1.28
CA LYS A 492 -42.85 -11.18 -1.70
C LYS A 492 -43.33 -10.03 -0.81
N ASN A 493 -44.54 -10.14 -0.26
CA ASN A 493 -45.20 -9.08 0.51
C ASN A 493 -45.25 -9.35 2.02
N SER A 494 -44.54 -10.36 2.52
CA SER A 494 -44.45 -10.68 3.93
C SER A 494 -43.03 -10.46 4.45
N ASP A 495 -42.85 -10.50 5.77
CA ASP A 495 -41.53 -10.45 6.42
C ASP A 495 -40.70 -11.74 6.20
N LEU A 496 -41.02 -12.53 5.17
CA LEU A 496 -40.33 -13.75 4.74
C LEU A 496 -39.19 -13.41 3.76
N ASP A 497 -38.48 -12.35 4.06
CA ASP A 497 -37.30 -11.78 3.42
C ASP A 497 -36.32 -12.81 2.80
N ARG A 498 -36.10 -13.91 3.52
CA ARG A 498 -35.22 -14.99 3.06
C ARG A 498 -35.84 -15.84 1.96
N LEU A 499 -37.11 -16.20 2.10
CA LEU A 499 -37.83 -16.94 1.06
C LEU A 499 -37.96 -16.08 -0.19
N HIS A 500 -38.16 -14.77 -0.01
CA HIS A 500 -38.10 -13.82 -1.11
C HIS A 500 -36.76 -13.89 -1.85
N TYR A 501 -35.64 -13.75 -1.13
CA TYR A 501 -34.30 -13.88 -1.72
C TYR A 501 -34.08 -15.24 -2.43
N LEU A 502 -34.52 -16.34 -1.82
CA LEU A 502 -34.37 -17.67 -2.39
C LEU A 502 -35.27 -17.91 -3.63
N LEU A 503 -36.44 -17.25 -3.69
CA LEU A 503 -37.30 -17.25 -4.88
C LEU A 503 -36.70 -16.42 -6.04
N GLU A 504 -35.95 -15.36 -5.73
CA GLU A 504 -35.25 -14.55 -6.73
C GLU A 504 -33.99 -15.22 -7.27
N ASN A 505 -33.39 -16.15 -6.53
CA ASN A 505 -32.18 -16.86 -6.94
C ASN A 505 -32.53 -18.10 -7.78
N ASN A 506 -32.13 -18.10 -9.06
CA ASN A 506 -32.39 -19.18 -10.01
C ASN A 506 -31.96 -20.57 -9.51
N SER A 507 -30.90 -20.68 -8.72
CA SER A 507 -30.41 -21.98 -8.22
C SER A 507 -31.29 -22.58 -7.12
N THR A 508 -32.08 -21.77 -6.42
CA THR A 508 -32.92 -22.20 -5.28
C THR A 508 -34.41 -22.05 -5.54
N LYS A 509 -34.79 -21.28 -6.57
CA LYS A 509 -36.18 -21.04 -6.95
C LYS A 509 -36.94 -22.34 -7.19
N ASP A 510 -36.39 -23.23 -8.01
CA ASP A 510 -37.04 -24.49 -8.36
C ASP A 510 -37.29 -25.38 -7.13
N LEU A 511 -36.32 -25.43 -6.20
CA LEU A 511 -36.47 -26.16 -4.94
C LEU A 511 -37.60 -25.63 -4.05
N ILE A 512 -37.84 -24.31 -4.08
CA ILE A 512 -38.97 -23.71 -3.36
C ILE A 512 -40.28 -24.04 -4.05
N LEU A 513 -40.33 -23.91 -5.38
CA LEU A 513 -41.53 -24.24 -6.14
C LEU A 513 -41.93 -25.71 -5.95
N ASP A 514 -40.96 -26.62 -5.95
CA ASP A 514 -41.18 -28.03 -5.65
C ASP A 514 -41.71 -28.23 -4.22
N PHE A 515 -41.13 -27.55 -3.23
CA PHE A 515 -41.64 -27.59 -1.86
C PHE A 515 -43.09 -27.09 -1.76
N LEU A 516 -43.43 -26.01 -2.45
CA LEU A 516 -44.80 -25.46 -2.49
C LEU A 516 -45.76 -26.46 -3.14
N LYS A 517 -45.41 -27.02 -4.30
CA LYS A 517 -46.19 -28.08 -5.00
C LYS A 517 -46.50 -29.24 -4.07
N VAL A 518 -45.46 -29.80 -3.43
CA VAL A 518 -45.61 -30.93 -2.51
C VAL A 518 -46.49 -30.56 -1.30
N THR A 519 -46.38 -29.33 -0.80
CA THR A 519 -47.22 -28.84 0.31
C THR A 519 -48.69 -28.67 -0.12
N ILE A 520 -48.96 -28.22 -1.34
CA ILE A 520 -50.31 -28.11 -1.90
C ILE A 520 -50.95 -29.49 -2.02
N TYR A 521 -50.25 -30.49 -2.58
CA TYR A 521 -50.76 -31.86 -2.68
C TYR A 521 -51.10 -32.45 -1.31
N LEU A 522 -50.21 -32.28 -0.32
CA LEU A 522 -50.44 -32.72 1.05
C LEU A 522 -51.71 -32.09 1.63
N LEU A 523 -51.91 -30.79 1.42
CA LEU A 523 -53.07 -30.07 1.97
C LEU A 523 -54.37 -30.43 1.26
N LYS A 524 -54.39 -30.55 -0.08
CA LYS A 524 -55.55 -31.02 -0.84
C LYS A 524 -55.99 -32.40 -0.37
N TYR A 525 -55.06 -33.35 -0.29
CA TYR A 525 -55.33 -34.71 0.21
C TYR A 525 -55.91 -34.70 1.64
N ILE A 526 -55.36 -33.87 2.54
CA ILE A 526 -55.88 -33.74 3.92
C ILE A 526 -57.33 -33.21 3.94
N ILE A 527 -57.67 -32.28 3.05
CA ILE A 527 -59.02 -31.70 2.96
C ILE A 527 -60.00 -32.69 2.33
N ASP A 528 -59.64 -33.29 1.19
CA ASP A 528 -60.48 -34.21 0.41
C ASP A 528 -60.83 -35.48 1.18
N ASN A 529 -59.87 -36.02 1.94
CA ASN A 529 -60.09 -37.23 2.74
C ASN A 529 -60.87 -36.96 4.05
N LYS A 530 -61.53 -35.80 4.16
CA LYS A 530 -62.52 -35.40 5.17
C LYS A 530 -62.25 -36.02 6.55
N PHE A 531 -61.05 -35.84 7.08
CA PHE A 531 -60.75 -36.17 8.48
C PHE A 531 -60.89 -37.65 8.87
N LYS A 532 -60.80 -38.61 7.94
CA LYS A 532 -60.61 -40.01 8.37
C LYS A 532 -59.35 -40.04 9.24
N ARG A 533 -59.44 -40.63 10.45
CA ARG A 533 -58.37 -40.66 11.48
C ARG A 533 -57.18 -41.52 11.01
N HIS A 534 -56.55 -41.14 9.91
CA HIS A 534 -55.35 -41.79 9.42
C HIS A 534 -54.16 -41.33 10.27
N SER A 535 -53.31 -42.29 10.62
CA SER A 535 -52.01 -42.00 11.20
C SER A 535 -51.21 -41.11 10.22
N PRO A 536 -50.46 -40.08 10.68
CA PRO A 536 -49.60 -39.26 9.83
C PRO A 536 -48.66 -40.08 8.91
N THR A 537 -48.23 -41.26 9.38
CA THR A 537 -47.40 -42.19 8.60
C THR A 537 -48.13 -42.76 7.39
N ILE A 538 -49.44 -43.02 7.52
CA ILE A 538 -50.29 -43.54 6.43
C ILE A 538 -50.49 -42.46 5.39
N VAL A 539 -50.92 -41.27 5.82
CA VAL A 539 -51.05 -40.08 4.95
C VAL A 539 -49.77 -39.83 4.17
N ARG A 540 -48.62 -39.92 4.85
CA ARG A 540 -47.32 -39.76 4.22
C ARG A 540 -47.08 -40.81 3.14
N LYS A 541 -47.21 -42.09 3.46
CA LYS A 541 -46.95 -43.20 2.52
C LYS A 541 -47.89 -43.15 1.31
N GLU A 542 -49.17 -42.86 1.51
CA GLU A 542 -50.15 -42.77 0.42
C GLU A 542 -49.78 -41.64 -0.55
N LEU A 543 -49.45 -40.44 -0.04
CA LEU A 543 -49.00 -39.33 -0.87
C LEU A 543 -47.67 -39.59 -1.58
N GLU A 544 -46.72 -40.22 -0.89
CA GLU A 544 -45.43 -40.57 -1.51
C GLU A 544 -45.62 -41.60 -2.64
N MET A 545 -46.58 -42.52 -2.52
CA MET A 545 -46.93 -43.50 -3.56
C MET A 545 -47.75 -42.87 -4.71
N GLU A 546 -48.80 -42.12 -4.39
CA GLU A 546 -49.76 -41.57 -5.36
C GLU A 546 -49.09 -40.55 -6.30
N TYR A 547 -48.25 -39.68 -5.75
CA TYR A 547 -47.62 -38.60 -6.50
C TYR A 547 -46.16 -38.89 -6.86
N ASN A 548 -45.60 -40.03 -6.43
CA ASN A 548 -44.19 -40.37 -6.61
C ASN A 548 -43.24 -39.25 -6.13
N ILE A 549 -43.58 -38.63 -4.99
CA ILE A 549 -42.82 -37.53 -4.37
C ILE A 549 -42.32 -37.96 -2.99
N LYS A 550 -41.22 -37.40 -2.52
CA LYS A 550 -40.78 -37.57 -1.12
C LYS A 550 -41.27 -36.39 -0.28
N LEU A 551 -42.04 -36.66 0.77
CA LEU A 551 -42.60 -35.56 1.57
C LEU A 551 -41.51 -34.88 2.44
N PRO A 552 -41.38 -33.55 2.40
CA PRO A 552 -40.44 -32.78 3.22
C PRO A 552 -40.92 -32.62 4.68
N TYR A 553 -41.94 -33.36 5.08
CA TYR A 553 -42.55 -33.32 6.40
C TYR A 553 -42.28 -34.62 7.16
N HIS A 554 -41.81 -34.49 8.40
CA HIS A 554 -41.79 -35.61 9.33
C HIS A 554 -43.21 -35.83 9.87
N ASP A 555 -43.53 -37.03 10.31
CA ASP A 555 -44.86 -37.41 10.83
C ASP A 555 -45.33 -36.48 11.96
N SER A 556 -44.40 -36.06 12.82
CA SER A 556 -44.65 -35.08 13.88
C SER A 556 -45.02 -33.68 13.35
N HIS A 557 -44.51 -33.29 12.17
CA HIS A 557 -44.86 -32.03 11.51
C HIS A 557 -46.25 -32.10 10.90
N ILE A 558 -46.56 -33.20 10.21
CA ILE A 558 -47.90 -33.46 9.68
C ILE A 558 -48.91 -33.43 10.82
N LYS A 559 -48.63 -34.10 11.94
CA LYS A 559 -49.48 -34.08 13.13
C LYS A 559 -49.71 -32.66 13.68
N LYS A 560 -48.65 -31.85 13.80
CA LYS A 560 -48.74 -30.44 14.25
C LYS A 560 -49.46 -29.55 13.25
N LEU A 561 -49.28 -29.80 11.94
CA LEU A 561 -49.95 -29.06 10.89
C LEU A 561 -51.45 -29.32 10.95
N VAL A 562 -51.85 -30.59 10.96
CA VAL A 562 -53.24 -31.03 11.14
C VAL A 562 -53.83 -30.42 12.42
N SER A 563 -53.15 -30.52 13.57
CA SER A 563 -53.68 -29.94 14.82
C SER A 563 -53.88 -28.43 14.73
N LYS A 564 -52.90 -27.67 14.20
CA LYS A 564 -52.99 -26.20 14.12
C LYS A 564 -54.02 -25.72 13.09
N LEU A 565 -54.13 -26.39 11.95
CA LEU A 565 -55.13 -26.03 10.94
C LEU A 565 -56.55 -26.32 11.44
N PHE A 566 -56.72 -27.36 12.26
CA PHE A 566 -58.03 -27.82 12.69
C PHE A 566 -58.42 -27.51 14.15
N ASP A 567 -57.54 -26.96 14.98
CA ASP A 567 -57.91 -26.38 16.28
C ASP A 567 -58.90 -25.21 16.11
N LYS A 568 -58.92 -24.58 14.93
CA LYS A 568 -59.95 -23.60 14.54
C LYS A 568 -61.33 -24.20 14.24
N LYS A 569 -61.49 -25.53 14.18
CA LYS A 569 -62.78 -26.18 13.86
C LYS A 569 -63.89 -25.92 14.88
N LYS A 570 -63.53 -25.48 16.11
CA LYS A 570 -64.51 -24.91 17.06
C LYS A 570 -65.23 -23.66 16.53
N ASN A 571 -64.64 -22.92 15.58
CA ASN A 571 -65.24 -21.75 14.92
C ASN A 571 -65.75 -22.04 13.49
N PHE A 572 -65.47 -23.23 12.93
CA PHE A 572 -65.91 -23.59 11.56
C PHE A 572 -67.25 -24.33 11.55
N ASN A 573 -67.62 -25.02 12.65
CA ASN A 573 -68.97 -25.61 12.81
C ASN A 573 -70.09 -24.54 12.89
N THR A 574 -69.73 -23.27 13.05
CA THR A 574 -70.64 -22.12 12.90
C THR A 574 -70.85 -21.71 11.44
N PHE A 575 -69.90 -22.00 10.53
CA PHE A 575 -70.04 -21.68 9.10
C PHE A 575 -70.79 -22.76 8.33
N SER A 576 -70.65 -24.04 8.68
CA SER A 576 -71.34 -25.14 7.96
C SER A 576 -72.84 -25.30 8.28
N LYS A 577 -73.46 -24.33 8.96
CA LYS A 577 -74.92 -24.29 9.21
C LYS A 577 -75.64 -23.26 8.34
N GLU A 578 -74.93 -22.42 7.60
CA GLU A 578 -75.50 -21.46 6.65
C GLU A 578 -74.78 -21.60 5.30
N GLY A 579 -75.27 -22.53 4.46
CA GLY A 579 -74.86 -22.69 3.05
C GLY A 579 -73.63 -23.54 2.83
#